data_AF-A0A815EBF9-F1
#
_entry.id   AF-A0A815EBF9-F1
#
_cell.length_a   1.000
_cell.length_b   1.000
_cell.length_c   1.000
_cell.angle_alpha   90.00
_cell.angle_beta   90.00
_cell.angle_gamma   90.00
#
_symmetry.space_group_name_H-M   'P 1'
#
loop_
_entity.id
_entity.type
_entity.pdbx_description
1 polymer ?
#
loop_
_entity_poly.entity_id
_entity_poly.type
_entity_poly.pdbx_seq_one_letter_code
_entity_poly.pdbx_strand_id
1 'polypeptide(L)'
;MNSEISTKPLYFDDNNDKLNISLNFTLGEEYFNRNWPLIDQRLTQAGRRLASLLNQLAKNQSSRKLPPDTQALIIVLCIGLSIVIFAALSVYIYKRKNNTKPDILMCD
;
A
#
# COMPACT_ATOMS: atom_id res chain seq x y z
N MET A 1 -25.01 26.85 12.22
CA MET A 1 -24.19 28.03 11.85
C MET A 1 -22.78 27.52 11.62
N ASN A 2 -22.43 27.20 10.38
CA ASN A 2 -21.08 26.75 10.04
C ASN A 2 -20.23 27.99 9.81
N SER A 3 -19.34 28.29 10.74
CA SER A 3 -18.33 29.33 10.55
C SER A 3 -17.32 28.82 9.51
N GLU A 4 -17.44 29.28 8.26
CA GLU A 4 -16.35 29.19 7.30
C GLU A 4 -15.15 29.98 7.85
N ILE A 5 -14.21 29.26 8.45
CA ILE A 5 -12.91 29.82 8.81
C ILE A 5 -12.19 30.03 7.48
N SER A 6 -12.31 31.23 6.93
CA SER A 6 -11.51 31.66 5.78
C SER A 6 -10.06 31.76 6.24
N THR A 7 -9.31 30.67 6.11
CA THR A 7 -7.86 30.62 6.35
C THR A 7 -7.16 31.34 5.21
N LYS A 8 -7.26 32.66 5.18
CA LYS A 8 -6.36 33.47 4.36
C LYS A 8 -4.97 33.36 4.97
N PRO A 9 -3.94 33.03 4.18
CA PRO A 9 -2.60 32.95 4.72
C PRO A 9 -2.16 34.35 5.17
N LEU A 10 -1.81 34.45 6.44
CA LEU A 10 -1.31 35.66 7.08
C LEU A 10 0.22 35.67 6.93
N TYR A 11 0.77 36.76 6.44
CA TYR A 11 2.21 36.92 6.31
C TYR A 11 2.69 38.18 7.01
N PHE A 12 3.86 38.09 7.64
CA PHE A 12 4.59 39.25 8.12
C PHE A 12 5.38 39.86 6.96
N ASP A 13 5.42 41.19 6.91
CA ASP A 13 6.28 41.93 5.99
C ASP A 13 7.78 41.65 6.28
N ASP A 14 8.67 42.02 5.35
CA ASP A 14 10.12 41.79 5.49
C ASP A 14 10.65 42.42 6.79
N ASN A 15 10.17 43.61 7.16
CA ASN A 15 10.54 44.31 8.40
C ASN A 15 9.78 43.85 9.66
N ASN A 16 8.87 42.87 9.56
CA ASN A 16 7.94 42.45 10.64
C ASN A 16 7.03 43.56 11.20
N ASP A 17 7.03 44.76 10.61
CA ASP A 17 6.28 45.91 11.12
C ASP A 17 4.77 45.81 10.89
N LYS A 18 4.35 45.04 9.88
CA LYS A 18 2.95 44.96 9.47
C LYS A 18 2.57 43.55 9.06
N LEU A 19 1.36 43.16 9.45
CA LEU A 19 0.75 41.90 9.10
C LEU A 19 -0.14 42.13 7.87
N ASN A 20 0.29 41.64 6.71
CA ASN A 20 -0.36 41.92 5.44
C ASN A 20 -1.22 40.73 5.00
N ILE A 21 -2.46 41.06 4.58
CA ILE A 21 -3.46 40.12 4.04
C ILE A 21 -3.68 40.40 2.54
N SER A 22 -2.94 41.37 1.97
CA SER A 22 -3.08 41.77 0.56
C SER A 22 -2.46 40.72 -0.37
N LEU A 23 -3.16 40.42 -1.47
CA LEU A 23 -2.72 39.48 -2.50
C LEU A 23 -1.49 39.97 -3.29
N ASN A 24 -1.10 41.24 -3.11
CA ASN A 24 -0.13 41.95 -3.94
C ASN A 24 1.09 42.40 -3.14
N PHE A 25 1.54 41.56 -2.20
CA PHE A 25 2.78 41.77 -1.47
C PHE A 25 3.82 40.77 -1.96
N THR A 26 5.05 41.24 -2.16
CA THR A 26 6.18 40.40 -2.57
C THR A 26 6.98 40.08 -1.33
N LEU A 27 7.15 38.78 -1.06
CA LEU A 27 8.03 38.28 -0.01
C LEU A 27 9.47 38.46 -0.47
N GLY A 28 10.26 39.24 0.26
CA GLY A 28 11.65 39.45 -0.05
C GLY A 28 12.56 38.35 0.46
N GLU A 29 13.84 38.52 0.18
CA GLU A 29 14.91 37.61 0.58
C GLU A 29 15.06 37.54 2.10
N GLU A 30 14.77 38.63 2.82
CA GLU A 30 14.86 38.69 4.27
C GLU A 30 13.79 37.83 4.95
N TYR A 31 12.54 37.88 4.47
CA TYR A 31 11.50 36.95 4.92
C TYR A 31 11.90 35.50 4.63
N PHE A 32 12.44 35.22 3.44
CA PHE A 32 12.86 33.88 3.07
C PHE A 32 13.93 33.35 4.03
N ASN A 33 15.02 34.11 4.22
CA ASN A 33 16.14 33.72 5.07
C ASN A 33 15.72 33.55 6.54
N ARG A 34 14.80 34.38 7.03
CA ARG A 34 14.25 34.29 8.40
C ARG A 34 13.41 33.03 8.60
N ASN A 35 12.57 32.66 7.63
CA ASN A 35 11.63 31.56 7.77
C ASN A 35 12.19 30.21 7.30
N TRP A 36 13.25 30.22 6.49
CA TRP A 36 13.92 29.02 6.00
C TRP A 36 14.25 27.99 7.09
N PRO A 37 14.93 28.34 8.20
CA PRO A 37 15.25 27.36 9.25
C PRO A 37 14.01 26.78 9.92
N LEU A 38 12.93 27.57 10.05
CA LEU A 38 11.67 27.09 10.61
C LEU A 38 10.99 26.08 9.68
N ILE A 39 10.97 26.38 8.38
CA ILE A 39 10.42 25.47 7.36
C ILE A 39 11.21 24.16 7.35
N ASP A 40 12.54 24.23 7.37
CA ASP A 40 13.42 23.05 7.38
C ASP A 40 13.18 22.18 8.62
N GLN A 41 13.05 22.79 9.80
CA GLN A 41 12.74 22.08 11.03
C GLN A 41 11.38 21.37 10.95
N ARG A 42 10.35 22.04 10.40
CA ARG A 42 9.00 21.47 10.24
C ARG A 42 8.99 20.35 9.22
N LEU A 43 9.73 20.49 8.14
CA LEU A 43 9.87 19.46 7.10
C LEU A 43 10.55 18.21 7.67
N THR A 44 11.65 18.38 8.41
CA THR A 44 12.35 17.29 9.09
C THR A 44 11.47 16.60 10.13
N GLN A 45 10.72 17.37 10.92
CA GLN A 45 9.78 16.84 11.91
C GLN A 45 8.65 16.04 11.25
N ALA A 46 8.08 16.55 10.16
CA ALA A 46 7.05 15.86 9.40
C ALA A 46 7.58 14.55 8.79
N GLY A 47 8.78 14.58 8.21
CA GLY A 47 9.44 13.39 7.67
C GLY A 47 9.66 12.30 8.72
N ARG A 48 10.16 12.67 9.91
CA ARG A 48 10.33 11.73 11.03
C ARG A 48 9.02 11.11 11.50
N ARG A 49 7.96 11.93 11.61
CA ARG A 49 6.62 11.44 12.02
C ARG A 49 6.05 10.48 10.98
N LEU A 50 6.17 10.82 9.70
CA LEU A 50 5.70 9.96 8.61
C LEU A 50 6.44 8.63 8.60
N ALA A 51 7.77 8.64 8.68
CA ALA A 51 8.58 7.42 8.74
C ALA A 51 8.20 6.55 9.95
N SER A 52 7.94 7.15 11.11
CA SER A 52 7.48 6.43 12.30
C SER A 52 6.12 5.75 12.07
N LEU A 53 5.16 6.46 11.47
CA LEU A 53 3.84 5.92 11.14
C LEU A 53 3.93 4.78 10.12
N LEU A 54 4.75 4.93 9.08
CA LEU A 54 4.98 3.87 8.09
C LEU A 54 5.60 2.63 8.74
N ASN A 55 6.59 2.81 9.62
CA ASN A 55 7.21 1.70 10.35
C ASN A 55 6.21 0.99 11.27
N GLN A 56 5.31 1.73 11.93
CA GLN A 56 4.23 1.15 12.73
C GLN A 56 3.24 0.37 11.87
N LEU A 57 2.85 0.92 10.71
CA LEU A 57 1.96 0.25 9.77
C LEU A 57 2.57 -1.06 9.26
N ALA A 58 3.84 -1.03 8.85
CA ALA A 58 4.57 -2.20 8.38
C ALA A 58 4.72 -3.27 9.47
N LYS A 59 5.01 -2.86 10.71
CA LYS A 59 5.10 -3.78 11.86
C LYS A 59 3.76 -4.44 12.17
N ASN A 60 2.66 -3.67 12.12
CA ASN A 60 1.32 -4.19 12.35
C ASN A 60 0.86 -5.15 11.23
N GLN A 61 1.31 -4.94 10.00
CA GLN A 61 1.06 -5.87 8.89
C GLN A 61 1.88 -7.16 9.04
N SER A 62 3.15 -7.09 9.45
CA SER A 62 3.97 -8.31 9.62
C SER A 62 3.58 -9.13 10.86
N SER A 63 3.01 -8.50 11.88
CA SER A 63 2.50 -9.18 13.09
C SER A 63 1.07 -9.72 12.96
N ARG A 64 0.40 -9.60 11.80
CA ARG A 64 -0.82 -10.38 11.52
C ARG A 64 -0.43 -11.84 11.34
N LYS A 65 -0.23 -12.54 12.45
CA LYS A 65 -0.36 -14.00 12.50
C LYS A 65 -1.80 -14.30 12.09
N LEU A 66 -1.99 -15.07 11.02
CA LEU A 66 -3.33 -15.52 10.65
C LEU A 66 -3.96 -16.21 11.85
N PRO A 67 -5.25 -15.97 12.15
CA PRO A 67 -5.95 -16.74 13.15
C PRO A 67 -5.78 -18.24 12.85
N PRO A 68 -5.54 -19.08 13.87
CA PRO A 68 -5.30 -20.51 13.67
C PRO A 68 -6.44 -21.17 12.88
N ASP A 69 -7.68 -20.68 13.06
CA ASP A 69 -8.86 -21.14 12.33
C ASP A 69 -8.78 -20.85 10.82
N THR A 70 -8.27 -19.67 10.44
CA THR A 70 -8.07 -19.30 9.04
C THR A 70 -6.95 -20.13 8.40
N GLN A 71 -5.88 -20.40 9.16
CA GLN A 71 -4.79 -21.26 8.69
C GLN A 71 -5.26 -22.70 8.45
N ALA A 72 -6.09 -23.25 9.35
CA ALA A 72 -6.67 -24.58 9.19
C ALA A 72 -7.57 -24.65 7.94
N LEU A 73 -8.42 -23.65 7.71
CA LEU A 73 -9.28 -23.57 6.51
C LEU A 73 -8.46 -23.52 5.21
N ILE A 74 -7.38 -22.73 5.17
CA ILE A 74 -6.48 -22.66 4.00
C ILE A 74 -5.84 -24.01 3.72
N ILE A 75 -5.36 -24.70 4.77
CA ILE A 75 -4.72 -26.02 4.62
C ILE A 75 -5.73 -27.04 4.07
N VAL A 76 -6.94 -27.10 4.63
CA VAL A 76 -8.00 -28.00 4.16
C VAL A 76 -8.36 -27.70 2.71
N LEU A 77 -8.47 -26.43 2.32
CA LEU A 77 -8.75 -26.03 0.94
C LEU A 77 -7.63 -26.47 -0.02
N CYS A 78 -6.37 -26.26 0.35
CA CYS A 78 -5.21 -26.67 -0.45
C CYS A 78 -5.14 -28.19 -0.64
N ILE A 79 -5.44 -28.96 0.41
CA ILE A 79 -5.49 -30.43 0.33
C ILE A 79 -6.66 -30.88 -0.55
N GLY A 80 -7.83 -30.28 -0.42
CA GLY A 80 -8.98 -30.58 -1.27
C GLY A 80 -8.68 -30.32 -2.75
N LEU A 81 -8.08 -29.17 -3.07
CA LEU A 81 -7.71 -28.81 -4.43
C LEU A 81 -6.65 -29.76 -5.00
N SER A 82 -5.65 -30.15 -4.22
CA SER A 82 -4.62 -31.09 -4.70
C SER A 82 -5.22 -32.46 -5.03
N ILE A 83 -6.13 -32.98 -4.21
CA ILE A 83 -6.83 -34.24 -4.47
C ILE A 83 -7.64 -34.17 -5.77
N VAL A 84 -8.37 -33.08 -6.00
CA VAL A 84 -9.16 -32.88 -7.23
C VAL A 84 -8.27 -32.81 -8.46
N ILE A 85 -7.16 -32.09 -8.39
CA ILE A 85 -6.19 -32.01 -9.49
C ILE A 85 -5.60 -33.38 -9.79
N PHE A 86 -5.19 -34.13 -8.76
CA PHE A 86 -4.66 -35.49 -8.93
C PHE A 86 -5.70 -36.42 -9.56
N ALA A 87 -6.93 -36.43 -9.08
CA ALA A 87 -8.01 -37.25 -9.65
C ALA A 87 -8.27 -36.88 -11.13
N ALA A 88 -8.34 -35.59 -11.45
CA ALA A 88 -8.51 -35.12 -12.82
C ALA A 88 -7.34 -35.55 -13.74
N LEU A 89 -6.09 -35.46 -13.25
CA LEU A 89 -4.91 -35.93 -13.98
C LEU A 89 -4.92 -37.44 -14.17
N SER A 90 -5.28 -38.22 -13.14
CA SER A 90 -5.40 -39.67 -13.23
C SER A 90 -6.45 -40.08 -14.27
N VAL A 91 -7.62 -39.44 -14.27
CA VAL A 91 -8.68 -39.67 -15.27
C VAL A 91 -8.20 -39.28 -16.67
N TYR A 92 -7.53 -38.13 -16.80
CA TYR A 92 -6.98 -37.67 -18.08
C TYR A 92 -5.97 -38.66 -18.67
N ILE A 93 -5.03 -39.14 -17.84
CA ILE A 93 -4.03 -40.14 -18.25
C ILE A 93 -4.69 -41.47 -18.62
N TYR A 94 -5.66 -41.93 -17.83
CA TYR A 94 -6.38 -43.17 -18.11
C TYR A 94 -7.16 -43.10 -19.43
N LYS A 95 -7.89 -42.01 -19.65
CA LYS A 95 -8.60 -41.76 -20.91
C LYS A 95 -7.65 -41.68 -22.10
N ARG A 96 -6.51 -40.99 -21.95
CA ARG A 96 -5.46 -40.94 -22.98
C ARG A 96 -4.91 -42.33 -23.29
N LYS A 97 -4.62 -43.14 -22.28
CA LYS A 97 -4.09 -44.51 -22.46
C LYS A 97 -5.07 -45.42 -23.20
N ASN A 98 -6.37 -45.33 -22.89
CA ASN A 98 -7.40 -46.11 -23.58
C ASN A 98 -7.57 -45.67 -25.05
N ASN A 99 -7.48 -44.37 -25.33
CA ASN A 99 -7.56 -43.84 -26.70
C ASN A 99 -6.28 -44.07 -27.52
N THR A 100 -5.16 -44.41 -26.89
CA THR A 100 -3.88 -44.73 -27.58
C THR A 100 -3.74 -46.23 -27.89
N LYS A 101 -4.76 -47.05 -27.61
CA LYS A 101 -4.84 -48.42 -28.09
C LYS A 101 -5.97 -48.57 -29.12
N PRO A 102 -5.67 -48.34 -30.41
CA PRO A 102 -6.26 -49.12 -31.48
C PRO A 102 -5.17 -49.84 -32.29
N ASP A 103 -5.45 -51.11 -32.60
CA ASP A 103 -4.92 -51.91 -33.71
C ASP A 103 -3.43 -52.29 -33.72
N ILE A 104 -3.03 -53.15 -32.77
CA ILE A 104 -2.01 -54.16 -33.04
C ILE A 104 -2.61 -55.54 -32.76
N LEU A 105 -3.72 -55.83 -33.46
CA LEU A 105 -4.20 -57.19 -33.63
C LEU A 105 -4.40 -57.39 -35.13
N MET A 106 -3.62 -58.32 -35.67
CA MET A 106 -3.79 -58.97 -36.98
C MET A 106 -3.33 -58.16 -38.20
N CYS A 107 -2.10 -58.43 -38.62
CA CYS A 107 -1.85 -58.91 -39.98
C CYS A 107 -0.92 -60.12 -39.87
N ASP A 108 -1.34 -61.21 -40.49
CA ASP A 108 -0.54 -62.39 -40.84
C ASP A 108 0.71 -62.02 -41.66
#